data_AF-A0A2E7P5K4-F1
#
_entry.id   AF-A0A2E7P5K4-F1
#
_cell.length_a   1.000
_cell.length_b   1.000
_cell.length_c   1.000
_cell.angle_alpha   90.00
_cell.angle_beta   90.00
_cell.angle_gamma   90.00
#
_symmetry.space_group_name_H-M   'P 1'
#
loop_
_entity.id
_entity.type
_entity.pdbx_description
1 polymer ?
#
loop_
_entity_poly.entity_id
_entity_poly.type
_entity_poly.pdbx_seq_one_letter_code
_entity_poly.pdbx_strand_id
1 'polypeptide(L)'
;MCNDQGEPNFEVLLAATLRWCAICQPLHGSAGFVFIFENDQESEYTQQLFKRFPGFDFQDTGAFSFQARDIHNRIKCVNWLTVLCDALVDELGGSDRMRAVLEPVCKVHDYPGGVVIQAGAFPQIGDTWRDEVPEAYRLVARYTKAIRFETYRSGLFRVPQGLDKKEETLAWIRRFD
;
A
#
# COMPACT_ATOMS: atom_id res chain seq x y z
N MET A 1 -0.15 -16.34 -9.20
CA MET A 1 1.14 -16.96 -8.82
C MET A 1 0.82 -18.21 -8.04
N CYS A 2 0.74 -19.33 -8.73
CA CYS A 2 0.64 -20.62 -8.09
C CYS A 2 1.92 -21.40 -8.36
N ASN A 3 2.29 -22.32 -7.48
CA ASN A 3 3.30 -23.32 -7.81
C ASN A 3 2.79 -24.28 -8.91
N ASP A 4 3.63 -25.20 -9.37
CA ASP A 4 3.27 -26.20 -10.38
C ASP A 4 2.12 -27.13 -9.93
N GLN A 5 1.73 -27.07 -8.65
CA GLN A 5 0.65 -27.82 -8.03
C GLN A 5 -0.65 -27.01 -7.92
N GLY A 6 -0.67 -25.75 -8.37
CA GLY A 6 -1.84 -24.86 -8.33
C GLY A 6 -2.05 -24.14 -6.99
N GLU A 7 -1.15 -24.30 -6.02
CA GLU A 7 -1.25 -23.66 -4.71
C GLU A 7 -0.67 -22.24 -4.75
N PRO A 8 -1.31 -21.26 -4.06
CA PRO A 8 -0.79 -19.90 -4.01
C PRO A 8 0.65 -19.85 -3.48
N ASN A 9 1.56 -19.27 -4.28
CA ASN A 9 2.98 -19.17 -3.94
C ASN A 9 3.36 -17.70 -3.74
N PHE A 10 2.84 -17.10 -2.68
CA PHE A 10 3.06 -15.69 -2.37
C PHE A 10 4.48 -15.39 -1.85
N GLU A 11 5.19 -16.41 -1.33
CA GLU A 11 6.59 -16.31 -0.93
C GLU A 11 7.50 -15.85 -2.07
N VAL A 12 7.18 -16.22 -3.32
CA VAL A 12 7.93 -15.74 -4.50
C VAL A 12 7.83 -14.22 -4.64
N LEU A 13 6.67 -13.63 -4.38
CA LEU A 13 6.50 -12.17 -4.46
C LEU A 13 7.22 -11.48 -3.31
N LEU A 14 7.12 -12.00 -2.08
CA LEU A 14 7.89 -11.46 -0.95
C LEU A 14 9.39 -11.50 -1.22
N ALA A 15 9.91 -12.64 -1.68
CA ALA A 15 11.32 -12.81 -2.02
C ALA A 15 11.78 -11.88 -3.16
N ALA A 16 10.93 -11.69 -4.18
CA ALA A 16 11.21 -10.75 -5.27
C ALA A 16 11.24 -9.29 -4.77
N THR A 17 10.28 -8.89 -3.94
CA THR A 17 10.23 -7.56 -3.32
C THR A 17 11.48 -7.32 -2.48
N LEU A 18 11.86 -8.24 -1.59
CA LEU A 18 13.06 -8.11 -0.77
C LEU A 18 14.34 -8.00 -1.62
N ARG A 19 14.45 -8.80 -2.68
CA ARG A 19 15.58 -8.72 -3.62
C ARG A 19 15.67 -7.35 -4.30
N TRP A 20 14.55 -6.81 -4.78
CA TRP A 20 14.53 -5.47 -5.38
C TRP A 20 14.85 -4.38 -4.35
N CYS A 21 14.37 -4.50 -3.12
CA CYS A 21 14.70 -3.55 -2.06
C CYS A 21 16.20 -3.56 -1.74
N ALA A 22 16.82 -4.75 -1.67
CA ALA A 22 18.26 -4.87 -1.43
C ALA A 22 19.12 -4.28 -2.56
N ILE A 23 18.65 -4.32 -3.81
CA ILE A 23 19.35 -3.75 -4.97
C ILE A 23 19.14 -2.24 -5.06
N CYS A 24 17.89 -1.80 -4.96
CA CYS A 24 17.50 -0.42 -5.28
C CYS A 24 17.50 0.52 -4.07
N GLN A 25 17.44 -0.02 -2.85
CA GLN A 25 17.30 0.73 -1.60
C GLN A 25 16.25 1.85 -1.68
N PRO A 26 14.98 1.51 -2.04
CA PRO A 26 13.96 2.52 -2.28
C PRO A 26 13.62 3.29 -1.01
N LEU A 27 13.22 4.57 -1.15
CA LEU A 27 12.73 5.38 -0.02
C LEU A 27 11.43 4.81 0.54
N HIS A 28 10.51 4.42 -0.34
CA HIS A 28 9.29 3.73 0.02
C HIS A 28 8.71 3.00 -1.19
N GLY A 29 7.77 2.10 -0.96
CA GLY A 29 7.12 1.32 -2.01
C GLY A 29 6.00 0.44 -1.48
N SER A 30 5.32 -0.25 -2.40
CA SER A 30 4.28 -1.21 -2.04
C SER A 30 4.22 -2.35 -3.05
N ALA A 31 3.79 -3.52 -2.62
CA ALA A 31 3.48 -4.65 -3.49
C ALA A 31 2.30 -5.45 -2.93
N GLY A 32 1.52 -6.06 -3.81
CA GLY A 32 0.29 -6.76 -3.46
C GLY A 32 -0.64 -6.84 -4.65
N PHE A 33 -1.95 -6.91 -4.39
CA PHE A 33 -2.94 -6.86 -5.46
C PHE A 33 -3.17 -5.42 -5.92
N VAL A 34 -3.26 -5.25 -7.23
CA VAL A 34 -3.46 -3.95 -7.89
C VAL A 34 -4.39 -4.15 -9.07
N PHE A 35 -5.29 -3.21 -9.30
CA PHE A 35 -6.01 -3.16 -10.57
C PHE A 35 -5.10 -2.57 -11.63
N ILE A 36 -4.91 -3.30 -12.73
CA ILE A 36 -4.18 -2.83 -13.90
C ILE A 36 -5.20 -2.35 -14.93
N PHE A 37 -5.04 -1.12 -15.38
CA PHE A 37 -5.93 -0.50 -16.37
C PHE A 37 -5.21 -0.31 -17.69
N GLU A 38 -5.94 -0.44 -18.81
CA GLU A 38 -5.39 -0.11 -20.12
C GLU A 38 -5.33 1.41 -20.33
N ASN A 39 -6.26 2.15 -19.70
CA ASN A 39 -6.30 3.60 -19.72
C ASN A 39 -6.96 4.20 -18.46
N ASP A 40 -6.62 5.46 -18.16
CA ASP A 40 -7.11 6.15 -16.96
C ASP A 40 -8.64 6.36 -16.91
N GLN A 41 -9.37 6.28 -18.03
CA GLN A 41 -10.84 6.41 -18.05
C GLN A 41 -11.50 5.24 -17.32
N GLU A 42 -10.86 4.08 -17.29
CA GLU A 42 -11.35 2.88 -16.59
C GLU A 42 -11.36 3.07 -15.06
N SER A 43 -10.59 4.04 -14.54
CA SER A 43 -10.60 4.37 -13.11
C SER A 43 -11.94 4.95 -12.62
N GLU A 44 -12.74 5.56 -13.50
CA GLU A 44 -14.07 6.10 -13.14
C GLU A 44 -15.06 4.98 -12.84
N TYR A 45 -15.03 3.92 -13.66
CA TYR A 45 -15.94 2.77 -13.53
C TYR A 45 -15.55 1.82 -12.40
N THR A 46 -14.29 1.86 -11.95
CA THR A 46 -13.76 0.96 -10.92
C THR A 46 -13.77 1.56 -9.51
N GLN A 47 -14.17 2.83 -9.34
CA GLN A 47 -14.34 3.46 -8.01
C GLN A 47 -15.14 2.60 -7.04
N GLN A 48 -16.24 1.99 -7.51
CA GLN A 48 -17.07 1.12 -6.67
C GLN A 48 -16.34 -0.16 -6.24
N LEU A 49 -15.48 -0.70 -7.10
CA LEU A 49 -14.68 -1.87 -6.78
C LEU A 49 -13.59 -1.52 -5.74
N PHE A 50 -12.94 -0.37 -5.85
CA PHE A 50 -11.97 0.08 -4.84
C PHE A 50 -12.61 0.29 -3.46
N LYS A 51 -13.82 0.85 -3.42
CA LYS A 51 -14.58 1.06 -2.17
C LYS A 51 -15.05 -0.26 -1.57
N ARG A 52 -15.39 -1.24 -2.41
CA ARG A 52 -15.83 -2.57 -1.96
C ARG A 52 -14.66 -3.45 -1.53
N PHE A 53 -13.60 -3.51 -2.31
CA PHE A 53 -12.48 -4.44 -2.17
C PHE A 53 -11.19 -3.67 -1.82
N PRO A 54 -11.02 -3.22 -0.56
CA PRO A 54 -10.01 -2.23 -0.18
C PRO A 54 -8.58 -2.76 -0.26
N GLY A 55 -8.38 -4.07 -0.30
CA GLY A 55 -7.08 -4.71 -0.46
C GLY A 55 -6.46 -4.54 -1.85
N PHE A 56 -7.24 -4.13 -2.85
CA PHE A 56 -6.68 -3.71 -4.13
C PHE A 56 -6.09 -2.31 -4.04
N ASP A 57 -4.88 -2.19 -4.56
CA ASP A 57 -4.21 -0.91 -4.79
C ASP A 57 -4.59 -0.34 -6.16
N PHE A 58 -4.43 0.97 -6.30
CA PHE A 58 -4.59 1.68 -7.56
C PHE A 58 -3.23 1.73 -8.27
N GLN A 59 -3.18 1.23 -9.52
CA GLN A 59 -2.00 1.32 -10.35
C GLN A 59 -1.63 2.79 -10.53
N ASP A 60 -0.47 3.14 -10.00
CA ASP A 60 0.04 4.51 -10.06
C ASP A 60 1.15 4.58 -11.10
N THR A 61 0.81 5.03 -12.30
CA THR A 61 1.74 5.22 -13.43
C THR A 61 2.61 6.48 -13.32
N GLY A 62 2.56 7.20 -12.17
CA GLY A 62 3.31 8.43 -11.90
C GLY A 62 2.45 9.56 -11.32
N ALA A 63 1.14 9.33 -11.14
CA ALA A 63 0.21 10.30 -10.58
C ALA A 63 0.59 10.69 -9.15
N PHE A 64 0.98 9.73 -8.30
CA PHE A 64 1.42 10.05 -6.94
C PHE A 64 2.65 10.94 -6.94
N SER A 65 3.69 10.57 -7.70
CA SER A 65 4.92 11.36 -7.82
C SER A 65 4.64 12.78 -8.31
N PHE A 66 3.69 12.95 -9.25
CA PHE A 66 3.27 14.27 -9.69
C PHE A 66 2.54 15.07 -8.60
N GLN A 67 1.69 14.42 -7.80
CA GLN A 67 0.99 15.07 -6.69
C GLN A 67 1.93 15.43 -5.53
N ALA A 68 2.88 14.53 -5.22
CA ALA A 68 3.85 14.71 -4.16
C ALA A 68 4.97 15.70 -4.53
N ARG A 69 5.25 15.86 -5.83
CA ARG A 69 6.31 16.74 -6.37
C ARG A 69 7.66 16.43 -5.72
N ASP A 70 8.18 17.36 -4.93
CA ASP A 70 9.48 17.25 -4.27
C ASP A 70 9.40 16.56 -2.89
N ILE A 71 8.21 16.09 -2.48
CA ILE A 71 7.99 15.38 -1.21
C ILE A 71 8.17 13.88 -1.45
N HIS A 72 9.36 13.37 -1.15
CA HIS A 72 9.71 11.95 -1.34
C HIS A 72 9.77 11.13 -0.04
N ASN A 73 9.58 11.78 1.10
CA ASN A 73 9.64 11.17 2.43
C ASN A 73 8.23 10.84 2.97
N ARG A 74 7.26 10.56 2.10
CA ARG A 74 5.88 10.23 2.50
C ARG A 74 5.33 9.14 1.60
N ILE A 75 4.63 8.18 2.18
CA ILE A 75 4.05 7.05 1.43
C ILE A 75 2.67 7.38 0.90
N LYS A 76 2.28 6.81 -0.25
CA LYS A 76 0.93 6.92 -0.83
C LYS A 76 -0.13 6.31 0.10
N CYS A 77 0.01 5.02 0.37
CA CYS A 77 -0.81 4.23 1.28
C CYS A 77 -0.12 2.88 1.52
N VAL A 78 -0.79 1.98 2.26
CA VAL A 78 -0.31 0.62 2.53
C VAL A 78 -0.89 -0.40 1.54
N ASN A 79 -0.20 -1.53 1.38
CA ASN A 79 -0.65 -2.73 0.68
C ASN A 79 -0.11 -3.97 1.45
N TRP A 80 -0.26 -5.18 0.90
CA TRP A 80 0.22 -6.43 1.51
C TRP A 80 1.68 -6.32 1.95
N LEU A 81 2.54 -5.82 1.07
CA LEU A 81 3.91 -5.46 1.36
C LEU A 81 4.04 -3.94 1.30
N THR A 82 4.56 -3.34 2.36
CA THR A 82 4.85 -1.89 2.43
C THR A 82 6.32 -1.70 2.74
N VAL A 83 7.04 -1.03 1.83
CA VAL A 83 8.49 -0.81 1.92
C VAL A 83 8.74 0.57 2.50
N LEU A 84 9.63 0.66 3.48
CA LEU A 84 10.03 1.90 4.16
C LEU A 84 11.55 1.94 4.31
N CYS A 85 12.19 3.04 3.94
CA CYS A 85 13.60 3.25 4.25
C CYS A 85 13.85 3.56 5.73
N ASP A 86 15.10 3.44 6.18
CA ASP A 86 15.51 3.66 7.57
C ASP A 86 15.05 5.02 8.12
N ALA A 87 15.15 6.10 7.33
CA ALA A 87 14.72 7.42 7.76
C ALA A 87 13.21 7.49 8.11
N LEU A 88 12.36 6.75 7.38
CA LEU A 88 10.93 6.64 7.68
C LEU A 88 10.67 5.73 8.88
N VAL A 89 11.45 4.65 9.02
CA VAL A 89 11.39 3.76 10.18
C VAL A 89 11.75 4.51 11.46
N ASP A 90 12.76 5.36 11.42
CA ASP A 90 13.21 6.21 12.53
C ASP A 90 12.16 7.25 12.89
N GLU A 91 11.51 7.91 11.91
CA GLU A 91 10.38 8.83 12.15
C GLU A 91 9.21 8.12 12.86
N LEU A 92 9.05 6.80 12.65
CA LEU A 92 8.05 5.96 13.33
C LEU A 92 8.53 5.37 14.67
N GLY A 93 9.73 5.73 15.12
CA GLY A 93 10.30 5.33 16.42
C GLY A 93 11.17 4.07 16.38
N GLY A 94 11.69 3.70 15.21
CA GLY A 94 12.70 2.64 15.03
C GLY A 94 12.11 1.24 14.80
N SER A 95 12.97 0.33 14.35
CA SER A 95 12.57 -1.02 13.93
C SER A 95 12.16 -1.91 15.11
N ASP A 96 12.74 -1.73 16.30
CA ASP A 96 12.36 -2.46 17.52
C ASP A 96 10.92 -2.13 17.95
N ARG A 97 10.57 -0.85 17.98
CA ARG A 97 9.20 -0.39 18.26
C ARG A 97 8.24 -0.93 17.21
N MET A 98 8.64 -0.90 15.93
CA MET A 98 7.83 -1.40 14.84
C MET A 98 7.50 -2.88 15.02
N ARG A 99 8.49 -3.74 15.28
CA ARG A 99 8.27 -5.16 15.54
C ARG A 99 7.37 -5.38 16.75
N ALA A 100 7.62 -4.66 17.84
CA ALA A 100 6.82 -4.78 19.07
C ALA A 100 5.34 -4.44 18.88
N VAL A 101 5.00 -3.55 17.93
CA VAL A 101 3.61 -3.16 17.65
C VAL A 101 2.96 -4.02 16.56
N LEU A 102 3.72 -4.43 15.55
CA LEU A 102 3.18 -5.08 14.35
C LEU A 102 3.17 -6.62 14.43
N GLU A 103 4.12 -7.23 15.12
CA GLU A 103 4.23 -8.69 15.24
C GLU A 103 3.32 -9.25 16.34
N PRO A 104 2.77 -10.47 16.18
CA PRO A 104 2.98 -11.42 15.07
C PRO A 104 1.98 -11.26 13.91
N VAL A 105 1.04 -10.31 13.99
CA VAL A 105 -0.03 -10.14 13.00
C VAL A 105 0.53 -9.78 11.62
N CYS A 106 1.50 -8.87 11.62
CA CYS A 106 2.34 -8.55 10.47
C CYS A 106 3.75 -9.07 10.73
N LYS A 107 4.56 -9.22 9.69
CA LYS A 107 5.99 -9.52 9.82
C LYS A 107 6.81 -8.34 9.32
N VAL A 108 7.94 -8.06 9.96
CA VAL A 108 8.88 -7.02 9.52
C VAL A 108 10.14 -7.68 9.00
N HIS A 109 10.47 -7.44 7.74
CA HIS A 109 11.64 -8.01 7.08
C HIS A 109 12.66 -6.93 6.80
N ASP A 110 13.89 -7.10 7.29
CA ASP A 110 14.96 -6.15 7.02
C ASP A 110 15.50 -6.27 5.59
N TYR A 111 15.93 -5.14 5.03
CA TYR A 111 16.80 -5.10 3.86
C TYR A 111 17.86 -3.99 4.05
N PRO A 112 18.96 -3.99 3.29
CA PRO A 112 19.92 -2.88 3.34
C PRO A 112 19.25 -1.52 3.04
N GLY A 113 19.12 -0.66 4.05
CA GLY A 113 18.53 0.68 3.91
C GLY A 113 17.05 0.78 4.31
N GLY A 114 16.44 -0.25 4.91
CA GLY A 114 15.08 -0.18 5.41
C GLY A 114 14.43 -1.50 5.80
N VAL A 115 13.10 -1.50 5.80
CA VAL A 115 12.26 -2.67 6.10
C VAL A 115 11.11 -2.85 5.12
N VAL A 116 10.65 -4.09 4.96
CA VAL A 116 9.39 -4.43 4.32
C VAL A 116 8.44 -4.96 5.38
N ILE A 117 7.31 -4.28 5.57
CA ILE A 117 6.21 -4.73 6.42
C ILE A 117 5.30 -5.62 5.58
N GLN A 118 5.09 -6.85 6.02
CA GLN A 118 4.16 -7.83 5.45
C GLN A 118 2.87 -7.88 6.29
N ALA A 119 1.78 -7.34 5.76
CA ALA A 119 0.47 -7.31 6.39
C ALA A 119 -0.27 -8.66 6.25
N GLY A 120 -0.11 -9.53 7.25
CA GLY A 120 -0.68 -10.87 7.24
C GLY A 120 0.08 -11.87 6.36
N ALA A 121 -0.20 -13.16 6.55
CA ALA A 121 0.56 -14.24 5.90
C ALA A 121 0.41 -14.26 4.36
N PHE A 122 -0.73 -13.80 3.84
CA PHE A 122 -1.03 -13.77 2.41
C PHE A 122 -1.78 -12.45 2.08
N PRO A 123 -1.68 -11.94 0.84
CA PRO A 123 -2.39 -10.74 0.44
C PRO A 123 -3.91 -10.95 0.53
N GLN A 124 -4.61 -9.96 1.08
CA GLN A 124 -6.05 -10.02 1.28
C GLN A 124 -6.73 -8.91 0.47
N ILE A 125 -7.85 -9.25 -0.16
CA ILE A 125 -8.66 -8.29 -0.93
C ILE A 125 -9.69 -7.59 -0.04
N GLY A 126 -10.32 -8.34 0.88
CA GLY A 126 -11.40 -7.88 1.75
C GLY A 126 -12.70 -7.52 1.01
N ASP A 127 -13.81 -7.37 1.71
CA ASP A 127 -15.11 -6.95 1.14
C ASP A 127 -15.89 -6.09 2.16
N THR A 128 -15.99 -4.78 1.92
CA THR A 128 -16.66 -3.85 2.84
C THR A 128 -18.17 -4.10 2.94
N TRP A 129 -18.80 -4.73 1.95
CA TRP A 129 -20.22 -5.11 2.04
C TRP A 129 -20.46 -6.28 2.98
N ARG A 130 -19.40 -7.02 3.31
CA ARG A 130 -19.39 -8.15 4.24
C ARG A 130 -18.70 -7.81 5.57
N ASP A 131 -18.30 -6.55 5.77
CA ASP A 131 -17.48 -6.09 6.90
C ASP A 131 -16.14 -6.84 7.02
N GLU A 132 -15.58 -7.27 5.89
CA GLU A 132 -14.34 -8.04 5.80
C GLU A 132 -13.15 -7.15 5.44
N VAL A 133 -12.89 -6.08 6.20
CA VAL A 133 -11.70 -5.25 5.99
C VAL A 133 -10.48 -5.91 6.63
N PRO A 134 -9.36 -6.15 5.92
CA PRO A 134 -8.18 -6.83 6.46
C PRO A 134 -7.59 -6.11 7.69
N GLU A 135 -7.69 -6.71 8.88
CA GLU A 135 -7.21 -6.08 10.13
C GLU A 135 -5.69 -5.85 10.11
N ALA A 136 -4.92 -6.74 9.46
CA ALA A 136 -3.49 -6.52 9.28
C ALA A 136 -3.20 -5.24 8.49
N TYR A 137 -4.00 -4.92 7.48
CA TYR A 137 -3.83 -3.69 6.70
C TYR A 137 -4.23 -2.46 7.53
N ARG A 138 -5.28 -2.56 8.36
CA ARG A 138 -5.66 -1.50 9.32
C ARG A 138 -4.55 -1.25 10.34
N LEU A 139 -3.93 -2.31 10.86
CA LEU A 139 -2.83 -2.20 11.79
C LEU A 139 -1.63 -1.46 11.18
N VAL A 140 -1.21 -1.83 9.96
CA VAL A 140 -0.12 -1.14 9.26
C VAL A 140 -0.51 0.30 8.93
N ALA A 141 -1.72 0.54 8.42
CA ALA A 141 -2.20 1.89 8.09
C ALA A 141 -2.21 2.82 9.31
N ARG A 142 -2.67 2.33 10.47
CA ARG A 142 -2.62 3.09 11.73
C ARG A 142 -1.18 3.38 12.14
N TYR A 143 -0.29 2.39 12.04
CA TYR A 143 1.13 2.55 12.41
C TYR A 143 1.84 3.58 11.53
N THR A 144 1.66 3.51 10.20
CA THR A 144 2.33 4.38 9.23
C THR A 144 1.62 5.71 9.00
N LYS A 145 0.54 6.02 9.74
CA LYS A 145 -0.32 7.19 9.49
C LYS A 145 0.45 8.51 9.48
N ALA A 146 1.44 8.68 10.36
CA ALA A 146 2.23 9.91 10.47
C ALA A 146 3.08 10.23 9.23
N ILE A 147 3.44 9.20 8.45
CA ILE A 147 4.26 9.34 7.23
C ILE A 147 3.44 9.19 5.94
N ARG A 148 2.11 9.10 6.02
CA ARG A 148 1.24 9.07 4.83
C ARG A 148 1.15 10.47 4.21
N PHE A 149 1.28 10.54 2.89
CA PHE A 149 1.08 11.78 2.16
C PHE A 149 -0.42 12.08 2.06
N GLU A 150 -0.86 13.25 2.55
CA GLU A 150 -2.27 13.67 2.46
C GLU A 150 -2.45 15.06 1.81
N THR A 151 -1.36 15.73 1.42
CA THR A 151 -1.38 17.11 0.88
C THR A 151 -1.63 17.14 -0.63
N TYR A 152 -2.59 16.36 -1.10
CA TYR A 152 -2.96 16.29 -2.52
C TYR A 152 -3.55 17.61 -3.03
N ARG A 153 -3.08 18.07 -4.21
CA ARG A 153 -3.60 19.27 -4.89
C ARG A 153 -4.77 18.95 -5.82
N SER A 154 -4.75 17.75 -6.42
CA SER A 154 -5.83 17.18 -7.24
C SER A 154 -6.08 15.72 -6.78
N GLY A 155 -6.73 14.88 -7.57
CA GLY A 155 -6.89 13.46 -7.28
C GLY A 155 -5.79 12.57 -7.86
N LEU A 156 -5.65 11.37 -7.31
CA LEU A 156 -4.81 10.29 -7.83
C LEU A 156 -5.40 9.66 -9.10
N PHE A 157 -6.73 9.67 -9.22
CA PHE A 157 -7.48 8.99 -10.28
C PHE A 157 -8.66 9.83 -10.75
N ARG A 158 -9.27 9.42 -11.86
CA ARG A 158 -10.52 10.03 -12.32
C ARG A 158 -11.69 9.50 -11.48
N VAL A 159 -12.71 10.34 -11.36
CA VAL A 159 -13.92 10.04 -10.59
C VAL A 159 -15.13 10.40 -11.44
N PRO A 160 -16.27 9.70 -11.25
CA PRO A 160 -17.53 10.07 -11.89
C PRO A 160 -17.88 11.55 -11.74
N GLN A 161 -18.61 12.09 -12.73
CA GLN A 161 -19.07 13.47 -12.71
C GLN A 161 -19.87 13.77 -11.43
N GLY A 162 -19.56 14.90 -10.78
CA GLY A 162 -20.22 15.36 -9.56
C GLY A 162 -19.48 14.99 -8.27
N LEU A 163 -18.45 14.15 -8.32
CA LEU A 163 -17.58 13.86 -7.18
C LEU A 163 -16.33 14.75 -7.17
N ASP A 164 -15.84 15.08 -5.98
CA ASP A 164 -14.57 15.78 -5.81
C ASP A 164 -13.40 14.78 -5.84
N LYS A 165 -12.49 14.97 -6.79
CA LYS A 165 -11.33 14.08 -7.01
C LYS A 165 -10.41 13.99 -5.80
N LYS A 166 -10.22 15.10 -5.09
CA LYS A 166 -9.33 15.16 -3.94
C LYS A 166 -9.97 14.46 -2.75
N GLU A 167 -11.25 14.70 -2.49
CA GLU A 167 -11.99 14.02 -1.42
C GLU A 167 -12.01 12.50 -1.63
N GLU A 168 -12.31 12.03 -2.84
CA GLU A 168 -12.30 10.60 -3.17
C GLU A 168 -10.90 9.97 -3.04
N THR A 169 -9.86 10.71 -3.44
CA THR A 169 -8.47 10.29 -3.23
C THR A 169 -8.14 10.14 -1.75
N LEU A 170 -8.50 11.15 -0.94
CA LEU A 170 -8.27 11.13 0.50
C LEU A 170 -9.07 10.01 1.19
N ALA A 171 -10.31 9.79 0.79
CA ALA A 171 -11.12 8.67 1.30
C ALA A 171 -10.44 7.34 0.97
N TRP A 172 -9.92 7.18 -0.25
CA TRP A 172 -9.28 5.95 -0.68
C TRP A 172 -7.92 5.69 -0.02
N ILE A 173 -7.05 6.68 0.15
CA ILE A 173 -5.78 6.46 0.88
C ILE A 173 -5.98 6.22 2.38
N ARG A 174 -7.15 6.62 2.92
CA ARG A 174 -7.61 6.41 4.31
C ARG A 174 -8.52 5.20 4.47
N ARG A 175 -8.71 4.35 3.45
CA ARG A 175 -9.66 3.22 3.46
C ARG A 175 -9.46 2.19 4.58
N PHE A 176 -8.33 2.24 5.28
CA PHE A 176 -7.99 1.36 6.40
C PHE A 176 -7.93 2.06 7.76
N ASP A 177 -8.25 3.37 7.80
CA ASP A 177 -8.29 4.15 9.04
C ASP A 177 -9.38 3.65 10.03
#